data_AF-A0A4Q5HF05-F1
#
_entry.id   AF-A0A4Q5HF05-F1
#
_cell.length_a   1.000
_cell.length_b   1.000
_cell.length_c   1.000
_cell.angle_alpha   90.00
_cell.angle_beta   90.00
_cell.angle_gamma   90.00
#
_symmetry.space_group_name_H-M   'P 1'
#
loop_
_entity.id
_entity.type
_entity.pdbx_description
1 polymer ?
#
loop_
_entity_poly.entity_id
_entity_poly.type
_entity_poly.pdbx_seq_one_letter_code
_entity_poly.pdbx_strand_id
1 'polypeptide(L)'
;VIFNVRVLSTGFDYTGIDCIVLGVSTASIALYYQIIGRATRIDPEKTDALIVDLGGNVERFGRVEDITFEQGKMWRMFGTGGRLLSGIPISDIGHYTREDTRAIDARAEAPIEIMPFGKYKGNRIADIPLDYRQWMIRSFEWNARNEKLRKSILTTL
;
A
#
# COMPACT_ATOMS: atom_id res chain seq x y z
N VAL A 1 18.73 -13.18 -26.42
CA VAL A 1 19.09 -12.59 -25.11
C VAL A 1 19.37 -11.10 -25.29
N ILE A 2 18.69 -10.22 -24.55
CA ILE A 2 18.86 -8.76 -24.63
C ILE A 2 19.23 -8.24 -23.24
N PHE A 3 20.27 -7.40 -23.16
CA PHE A 3 20.67 -6.70 -21.95
C PHE A 3 20.23 -5.24 -22.03
N ASN A 4 19.70 -4.70 -20.96
CA ASN A 4 19.32 -3.29 -20.88
C ASN A 4 19.42 -2.78 -19.44
N VAL A 5 19.49 -1.46 -19.29
CA VAL A 5 19.40 -0.78 -17.98
C VAL A 5 18.21 0.17 -18.01
N ARG A 6 17.08 -0.25 -17.45
CA ARG A 6 15.85 0.56 -17.27
C ARG A 6 15.20 1.09 -18.57
N VAL A 7 15.62 0.62 -19.74
CA VAL A 7 15.00 1.01 -21.02
C VAL A 7 13.77 0.14 -21.29
N LEU A 8 13.86 -1.17 -21.01
CA LEU A 8 12.77 -2.12 -21.31
C LEU A 8 11.77 -2.27 -20.15
N SER A 9 11.98 -1.57 -19.04
CA SER A 9 11.00 -1.56 -17.93
C SER A 9 9.67 -0.92 -18.34
N THR A 10 9.68 0.00 -19.32
CA THR A 10 8.51 0.73 -19.79
C THR A 10 8.45 0.75 -21.31
N GLY A 11 7.26 0.56 -21.90
CA GLY A 11 7.06 0.68 -23.35
C GLY A 11 7.49 -0.51 -24.21
N PHE A 12 8.23 -1.47 -23.64
CA PHE A 12 8.53 -2.73 -24.32
C PHE A 12 7.34 -3.71 -24.25
N ASP A 13 6.78 -4.02 -25.42
CA ASP A 13 5.60 -4.88 -25.55
C ASP A 13 5.91 -6.06 -26.48
N TYR A 14 6.37 -7.15 -25.87
CA TYR A 14 6.59 -8.42 -26.52
C TYR A 14 6.01 -9.51 -25.61
N THR A 15 5.14 -10.36 -26.15
CA THR A 15 4.40 -11.39 -25.38
C THR A 15 5.21 -12.65 -25.17
N GLY A 16 6.08 -13.01 -26.12
CA GLY A 16 6.96 -14.19 -26.08
C GLY A 16 8.14 -14.12 -25.10
N ILE A 17 8.09 -13.22 -24.10
CA ILE A 17 9.11 -13.20 -23.03
C ILE A 17 8.85 -14.37 -22.09
N ASP A 18 9.76 -15.35 -22.11
CA ASP A 18 9.76 -16.57 -21.32
C ASP A 18 10.87 -16.59 -20.24
N CYS A 19 11.76 -15.59 -20.21
CA CYS A 19 12.82 -15.51 -19.22
C CYS A 19 13.19 -14.06 -18.89
N ILE A 20 13.30 -13.75 -17.59
CA ILE A 20 13.80 -12.47 -17.08
C ILE A 20 14.91 -12.73 -16.08
N VAL A 21 16.08 -12.14 -16.33
CA VAL A 21 17.21 -12.14 -15.39
C VAL A 21 17.35 -10.74 -14.77
N LEU A 22 17.16 -10.64 -13.46
CA LEU A 22 17.32 -9.41 -12.70
C LEU A 22 18.75 -9.28 -12.20
N GLY A 23 19.55 -8.45 -12.88
CA GLY A 23 20.88 -8.03 -12.43
C GLY A 23 20.89 -6.77 -11.58
N VAL A 24 19.73 -6.32 -11.10
CA VAL A 24 19.57 -5.06 -10.34
C VAL A 24 18.84 -5.32 -9.03
N SER A 25 19.31 -4.70 -7.95
CA SER A 25 18.57 -4.61 -6.69
C SER A 25 17.72 -3.34 -6.71
N THR A 26 16.40 -3.47 -6.51
CA THR A 26 15.46 -2.33 -6.49
C THR A 26 14.79 -2.18 -5.13
N ALA A 27 14.68 -0.94 -4.68
CA ALA A 27 13.89 -0.54 -3.52
C ALA A 27 12.40 -0.30 -3.86
N SER A 28 12.06 -0.25 -5.14
CA SER A 28 10.69 -0.04 -5.61
C SER A 28 10.05 -1.37 -5.99
N ILE A 29 9.06 -1.77 -5.21
CA ILE A 29 8.22 -2.92 -5.49
C ILE A 29 7.40 -2.74 -6.77
N ALA A 30 6.95 -1.52 -7.05
CA ALA A 30 6.25 -1.19 -8.29
C ALA A 30 7.15 -1.45 -9.50
N LEU A 31 8.44 -1.07 -9.43
CA LEU A 31 9.39 -1.34 -10.51
C LEU A 31 9.65 -2.84 -10.67
N TYR A 32 9.81 -3.57 -9.56
CA TYR A 32 10.00 -5.02 -9.57
C TYR A 32 8.83 -5.73 -10.29
N TYR A 33 7.58 -5.38 -9.96
CA TYR A 33 6.40 -5.94 -10.62
C TYR A 33 6.20 -5.46 -12.05
N GLN A 34 6.55 -4.22 -12.37
CA GLN A 34 6.51 -3.75 -13.76
C GLN A 34 7.45 -4.55 -14.66
N ILE A 35 8.63 -4.92 -14.14
CA ILE A 35 9.59 -5.74 -14.87
C ILE A 35 9.05 -7.16 -15.05
N ILE A 36 8.64 -7.83 -13.96
CA ILE A 36 8.15 -9.21 -14.03
C ILE A 36 6.85 -9.32 -14.82
N GLY A 37 5.97 -8.31 -14.75
CA GLY A 37 4.72 -8.24 -15.52
C GLY A 37 4.90 -8.29 -17.04
N ARG A 38 6.13 -8.10 -17.55
CA ARG A 38 6.44 -8.31 -18.96
C ARG A 38 6.41 -9.80 -19.33
N ALA A 39 6.86 -10.66 -18.43
CA ALA A 39 6.84 -12.11 -18.59
C ALA A 39 5.46 -12.74 -18.34
N THR A 40 4.58 -12.09 -17.57
CA THR A 40 3.25 -12.64 -17.24
C THR A 40 2.22 -12.49 -18.35
N ARG A 41 2.56 -11.87 -19.48
CA ARG A 41 1.66 -11.76 -20.64
C ARG A 41 1.37 -13.14 -21.23
N ILE A 42 0.13 -13.39 -21.67
CA ILE A 42 -0.25 -14.67 -22.29
C ILE A 42 0.28 -14.70 -23.73
N ASP A 43 0.87 -15.82 -24.13
CA ASP A 43 1.33 -16.08 -25.49
C ASP A 43 1.06 -17.57 -25.86
N PRO A 44 0.57 -17.89 -27.06
CA PRO A 44 0.24 -19.27 -27.45
C PRO A 44 1.41 -20.25 -27.38
N GLU A 45 2.65 -19.78 -27.59
CA GLU A 45 3.85 -20.63 -27.60
C GLU A 45 4.56 -20.65 -26.23
N LYS A 46 4.00 -19.99 -25.22
CA LYS A 46 4.60 -19.84 -23.88
C LYS A 46 3.75 -20.50 -22.80
N THR A 47 4.30 -21.55 -22.19
CA THR A 47 3.68 -22.25 -21.06
C THR A 47 3.95 -21.57 -19.72
N ASP A 48 5.17 -21.08 -19.55
CA ASP A 48 5.67 -20.51 -18.30
C ASP A 48 6.77 -19.47 -18.60
N ALA A 49 7.20 -18.76 -17.56
CA ALA A 49 8.33 -17.86 -17.65
C ALA A 49 9.26 -18.02 -16.46
N LEU A 50 10.56 -18.14 -16.74
CA LEU A 50 11.61 -18.29 -15.74
C LEU A 50 12.07 -16.91 -15.23
N ILE A 51 12.00 -16.71 -13.91
CA ILE A 51 12.54 -15.51 -13.25
C ILE A 51 13.82 -15.89 -12.50
N VAL A 52 14.94 -15.31 -12.92
CA VAL A 52 16.24 -15.45 -12.24
C VAL A 52 16.58 -14.13 -11.55
N ASP A 53 16.64 -14.13 -10.23
CA ASP A 53 16.90 -12.92 -9.46
C ASP A 53 18.28 -12.95 -8.80
N LEU A 54 19.19 -12.10 -9.30
CA LEU A 54 20.53 -11.92 -8.76
C LEU A 54 20.62 -10.66 -7.87
N GLY A 55 19.52 -9.91 -7.71
CA GLY A 55 19.45 -8.66 -6.96
C GLY A 55 18.82 -8.76 -5.56
N GLY A 56 18.38 -9.95 -5.14
CA GLY A 56 17.73 -10.17 -3.84
C GLY A 56 16.36 -9.52 -3.70
N ASN A 57 15.65 -9.31 -4.81
CA ASN A 57 14.32 -8.73 -4.85
C ASN A 57 13.23 -9.73 -4.43
N VAL A 58 13.34 -11.00 -4.83
CA VAL A 58 12.42 -12.09 -4.42
C VAL A 58 12.49 -12.30 -2.91
N GLU A 59 13.69 -12.28 -2.34
CA GLU A 59 13.88 -12.38 -0.88
C GLU A 59 13.22 -11.21 -0.14
N ARG A 60 13.34 -10.00 -0.70
CA ARG A 60 12.77 -8.77 -0.14
C ARG A 60 11.25 -8.73 -0.26
N PHE A 61 10.72 -8.82 -1.48
CA PHE A 61 9.31 -8.58 -1.78
C PHE A 61 8.45 -9.85 -1.77
N GLY A 62 9.05 -11.03 -1.89
CA GLY A 62 8.34 -12.28 -2.13
C GLY A 62 8.12 -12.54 -3.63
N ARG A 63 7.44 -13.65 -3.91
CA ARG A 63 7.09 -14.06 -5.27
C ARG A 63 5.90 -13.26 -5.77
N VAL A 64 5.85 -13.02 -7.08
CA VAL A 64 4.82 -12.16 -7.69
C VAL A 64 3.45 -12.83 -7.67
N GLU A 65 3.40 -14.14 -7.82
CA GLU A 65 2.18 -14.94 -7.76
C GLU A 65 1.51 -14.95 -6.38
N ASP A 66 2.23 -14.62 -5.31
CA ASP A 66 1.71 -14.61 -3.95
C ASP A 66 1.10 -13.24 -3.56
N ILE A 67 1.10 -12.26 -4.46
CA ILE A 67 0.61 -10.91 -4.16
C ILE A 67 -0.91 -10.91 -4.02
N THR A 68 -1.39 -10.36 -2.90
CA THR A 68 -2.82 -10.15 -2.68
C THR A 68 -3.11 -8.74 -2.20
N PHE A 69 -4.20 -8.16 -2.68
CA PHE A 69 -4.74 -6.91 -2.16
C PHE A 69 -5.91 -7.20 -1.23
N GLU A 70 -5.86 -6.65 -0.02
CA GLU A 70 -6.92 -6.79 0.97
C GLU A 70 -7.33 -5.40 1.48
N GLN A 71 -8.64 -5.22 1.64
CA GLN A 71 -9.21 -4.01 2.21
C GLN A 71 -9.50 -4.21 3.70
N GLY A 72 -8.71 -3.55 4.56
CA GLY A 72 -9.04 -3.36 5.98
C GLY A 72 -9.62 -1.97 6.19
N LYS A 73 -9.14 -1.26 7.23
CA LYS A 73 -9.38 0.20 7.35
C LYS A 73 -8.76 1.01 6.20
N MET A 74 -7.74 0.43 5.55
CA MET A 74 -7.14 0.94 4.32
C MET A 74 -6.77 -0.23 3.41
N TRP A 75 -6.56 0.06 2.12
CA TRP A 75 -6.03 -0.91 1.16
C TRP A 75 -4.58 -1.26 1.51
N ARG A 76 -4.29 -2.57 1.52
CA ARG A 76 -2.95 -3.10 1.78
C ARG A 76 -2.60 -4.17 0.77
N MET A 77 -1.32 -4.19 0.39
CA MET A 77 -0.72 -5.20 -0.46
C MET A 77 0.10 -6.14 0.42
N PHE A 78 -0.17 -7.44 0.29
CA PHE A 78 0.55 -8.51 0.95
C PHE A 78 1.28 -9.37 -0.09
N GLY A 79 2.39 -9.98 0.30
CA GLY A 79 3.12 -10.96 -0.51
C GLY A 79 3.24 -12.31 0.18
N THR A 80 4.25 -13.07 -0.24
CA THR A 80 4.57 -14.41 0.26
C THR A 80 4.52 -14.48 1.79
N GLY A 81 3.77 -15.44 2.32
CA GLY A 81 3.61 -15.65 3.75
C GLY A 81 2.79 -14.57 4.47
N GLY A 82 2.03 -13.75 3.75
CA GLY A 82 1.20 -12.69 4.35
C GLY A 82 2.01 -11.47 4.78
N ARG A 83 3.24 -11.30 4.29
CA ARG A 83 4.10 -10.13 4.57
C ARG A 83 3.47 -8.86 4.01
N LEU A 84 3.37 -7.80 4.82
CA LEU A 84 2.90 -6.49 4.36
C LEU A 84 3.98 -5.82 3.48
N LEU A 85 3.56 -5.31 2.32
CA LEU A 85 4.45 -4.71 1.32
C LEU A 85 4.15 -3.23 1.02
N SER A 86 2.99 -2.72 1.46
CA SER A 86 2.56 -1.34 1.20
C SER A 86 2.37 -0.54 2.48
N GLY A 87 2.61 0.76 2.42
CA GLY A 87 2.35 1.68 3.53
C GLY A 87 3.33 1.57 4.69
N ILE A 88 4.48 0.92 4.47
CA ILE A 88 5.57 0.78 5.44
C ILE A 88 6.91 1.18 4.81
N PRO A 89 7.89 1.64 5.61
CA PRO A 89 9.28 1.79 5.16
C PRO A 89 9.85 0.49 4.59
N ILE A 90 10.78 0.59 3.64
CA ILE A 90 11.39 -0.59 3.02
C ILE A 90 12.15 -1.47 4.00
N SER A 91 12.76 -0.86 5.02
CA SER A 91 13.45 -1.56 6.12
C SER A 91 12.52 -2.48 6.90
N ASP A 92 11.22 -2.18 6.86
CA ASP A 92 10.24 -2.86 7.69
C ASP A 92 9.52 -4.00 6.94
N ILE A 93 9.86 -4.20 5.67
CA ILE A 93 9.35 -5.31 4.88
C ILE A 93 9.80 -6.62 5.52
N GLY A 94 8.82 -7.41 5.96
CA GLY A 94 9.06 -8.67 6.69
C GLY A 94 8.75 -8.59 8.18
N HIS A 95 8.56 -7.39 8.74
CA HIS A 95 8.23 -7.22 10.17
C HIS A 95 6.74 -7.21 10.47
N TYR A 96 5.90 -6.91 9.47
CA TYR A 96 4.45 -6.86 9.64
C TYR A 96 3.77 -7.91 8.77
N THR A 97 2.83 -8.63 9.37
CA THR A 97 2.01 -9.64 8.71
C THR A 97 0.57 -9.17 8.55
N ARG A 98 -0.19 -9.94 7.75
CA ARG A 98 -1.65 -9.79 7.64
C ARG A 98 -2.32 -9.79 9.01
N GLU A 99 -1.94 -10.70 9.90
CA GLU A 99 -2.50 -10.83 11.24
C GLU A 99 -2.22 -9.58 12.09
N ASP A 100 -1.00 -9.03 12.00
CA ASP A 100 -0.64 -7.79 12.70
C ASP A 100 -1.49 -6.62 12.22
N THR A 101 -1.69 -6.49 10.91
CA THR A 101 -2.52 -5.40 10.36
C THR A 101 -3.98 -5.52 10.79
N ARG A 102 -4.52 -6.73 10.90
CA ARG A 102 -5.88 -6.98 11.41
C ARG A 102 -5.98 -6.63 12.89
N ALA A 103 -4.98 -6.97 13.69
CA ALA A 103 -4.92 -6.60 15.11
C ALA A 103 -4.81 -5.07 15.30
N ILE A 104 -4.01 -4.39 14.48
CA ILE A 104 -3.90 -2.93 14.47
C ILE A 104 -5.24 -2.30 14.09
N ASP A 105 -5.91 -2.81 13.05
CA ASP A 105 -7.21 -2.29 12.64
C ASP A 105 -8.29 -2.50 13.72
N ALA A 106 -8.29 -3.65 14.40
CA ALA A 106 -9.20 -3.96 15.50
C ALA A 106 -8.94 -3.09 16.75
N ARG A 107 -7.67 -2.78 17.05
CA ARG A 107 -7.27 -1.91 18.16
C ARG A 107 -7.43 -0.42 17.85
N ALA A 108 -7.38 -0.05 16.58
CA ALA A 108 -7.60 1.33 16.19
C ALA A 108 -9.03 1.71 16.59
N GLU A 109 -9.15 2.65 17.52
CA GLU A 109 -10.47 3.08 17.99
C GLU A 109 -11.29 3.68 16.83
N ALA A 110 -12.60 3.41 16.82
CA ALA A 110 -13.49 3.98 15.81
C ALA A 110 -13.43 5.52 15.85
N PRO A 111 -13.37 6.20 14.69
CA PRO A 111 -13.41 7.66 14.64
C PRO A 111 -14.70 8.18 15.27
N ILE A 112 -14.65 9.38 15.83
CA ILE A 112 -15.85 10.05 16.36
C ILE A 112 -16.66 10.51 15.15
N GLU A 113 -17.75 9.84 14.85
CA GLU A 113 -18.63 10.20 13.74
C GLU A 113 -19.59 11.34 14.08
N ILE A 114 -20.01 11.43 15.34
CA ILE A 114 -20.99 12.39 15.84
C ILE A 114 -20.28 13.41 16.73
N MET A 115 -20.50 14.70 16.43
CA MET A 115 -19.90 15.78 17.19
C MET A 115 -20.36 15.74 18.67
N PRO A 116 -19.42 15.59 19.63
CA PRO A 116 -19.80 15.33 21.02
C PRO A 116 -20.24 16.59 21.79
N PHE A 117 -19.91 17.79 21.29
CA PHE A 117 -20.20 19.05 21.97
C PHE A 117 -20.32 20.25 21.03
N GLY A 118 -20.67 21.42 21.58
CA GLY A 118 -20.70 22.69 20.86
C GLY A 118 -21.94 22.88 19.99
N LYS A 119 -21.86 23.83 19.05
CA LYS A 119 -22.98 24.28 18.20
C LYS A 119 -23.60 23.15 17.36
N TYR A 120 -22.79 22.20 16.94
CA TYR A 120 -23.20 21.08 16.08
C TYR A 120 -23.28 19.74 16.85
N LYS A 121 -23.45 19.78 18.18
CA LYS A 121 -23.56 18.57 18.99
C LYS A 121 -24.70 17.68 18.45
N GLY A 122 -24.39 16.41 18.19
CA GLY A 122 -25.36 15.44 17.65
C GLY A 122 -25.39 15.35 16.13
N ASN A 123 -24.79 16.30 15.41
CA ASN A 123 -24.62 16.22 13.96
C ASN A 123 -23.44 15.31 13.61
N ARG A 124 -23.48 14.68 12.43
CA ARG A 124 -22.31 13.97 11.91
C ARG A 124 -21.22 14.97 11.57
N ILE A 125 -19.97 14.65 11.86
CA ILE A 125 -18.83 15.54 11.59
C ILE A 125 -18.75 15.87 10.08
N ALA A 126 -19.07 14.93 9.20
CA ALA A 126 -19.08 15.14 7.75
C ALA A 126 -20.10 16.21 7.30
N ASP A 127 -21.20 16.38 8.03
CA ASP A 127 -22.29 17.33 7.68
C ASP A 127 -22.00 18.74 8.23
N ILE A 128 -20.95 18.92 9.02
CA ILE A 128 -20.57 20.21 9.58
C ILE A 128 -19.90 21.06 8.50
N PRO A 129 -20.27 22.35 8.37
CA PRO A 129 -19.65 23.25 7.40
C PRO A 129 -18.12 23.23 7.44
N LEU A 130 -17.50 23.21 6.26
CA LEU A 130 -16.04 23.11 6.11
C LEU A 130 -15.30 24.20 6.89
N ASP A 131 -15.78 25.44 6.81
CA ASP A 131 -15.19 26.59 7.51
C ASP A 131 -15.19 26.40 9.03
N TYR A 132 -16.26 25.79 9.56
CA TYR A 132 -16.36 25.52 10.99
C TYR A 132 -15.38 24.42 11.42
N ARG A 133 -15.22 23.37 10.61
CA ARG A 133 -14.23 22.31 10.85
C ARG A 133 -12.80 22.84 10.78
N GLN A 134 -12.49 23.71 9.81
CA GLN A 134 -11.19 24.39 9.71
C GLN A 134 -10.95 25.32 10.89
N TRP A 135 -11.97 26.07 11.33
CA TRP A 135 -11.90 26.90 12.52
C TRP A 135 -11.62 26.07 13.78
N MET A 136 -12.28 24.92 13.97
CA MET A 136 -12.03 24.01 15.10
C MET A 136 -10.57 23.56 15.13
N ILE A 137 -10.02 23.13 13.98
CA ILE A 137 -8.62 22.69 13.87
C ILE A 137 -7.64 23.80 14.29
N ARG A 138 -7.91 25.05 13.91
CA ARG A 138 -7.03 26.19 14.21
C ARG A 138 -7.20 26.75 15.62
N SER A 139 -8.41 26.64 16.19
CA SER A 139 -8.78 27.37 17.40
C SER A 139 -8.73 26.52 18.67
N PHE A 140 -8.81 25.19 18.56
CA PHE A 140 -8.79 24.32 19.74
C PHE A 140 -7.36 23.97 20.15
N GLU A 141 -7.14 23.88 21.46
CA GLU A 141 -5.92 23.30 22.01
C GLU A 141 -6.00 21.77 21.96
N TRP A 142 -5.11 21.17 21.18
CA TRP A 142 -5.07 19.73 20.96
C TRP A 142 -4.16 19.04 21.97
N ASN A 143 -4.68 18.01 22.64
CA ASN A 143 -4.01 17.19 23.64
C ASN A 143 -4.46 15.72 23.51
N ALA A 144 -3.85 14.82 24.28
CA ALA A 144 -4.13 13.38 24.20
C ALA A 144 -5.62 13.01 24.38
N ARG A 145 -6.40 13.82 25.10
CA ARG A 145 -7.84 13.54 25.34
C ARG A 145 -8.74 13.90 24.16
N ASN A 146 -8.37 14.89 23.35
CA ASN A 146 -9.19 15.35 22.22
C ASN A 146 -8.55 15.08 20.84
N GLU A 147 -7.37 14.47 20.80
CA GLU A 147 -6.67 14.06 19.58
C GLU A 147 -7.53 13.14 18.69
N LYS A 148 -8.41 12.33 19.30
CA LYS A 148 -9.36 11.50 18.56
C LYS A 148 -10.37 12.32 17.77
N LEU A 149 -10.89 13.40 18.37
CA LEU A 149 -11.80 14.33 17.69
C LEU A 149 -11.07 15.07 16.58
N ARG A 150 -9.83 15.52 16.84
CA ARG A 150 -8.96 16.14 15.84
C ARG A 150 -8.79 15.27 14.60
N LYS A 151 -8.39 14.01 14.80
CA LYS A 151 -8.20 13.03 13.73
C LYS A 151 -9.49 12.83 12.93
N SER A 152 -10.63 12.71 13.62
CA SER A 152 -11.94 12.52 12.99
C SER A 152 -12.37 13.73 12.15
N ILE A 153 -12.05 14.95 12.60
CA ILE A 153 -12.30 16.18 11.82
C ILE A 153 -11.35 16.24 10.61
N LEU A 154 -10.06 15.93 10.77
CA LEU A 154 -9.09 15.92 9.67
C LEU A 154 -9.43 14.90 8.58
N THR A 155 -9.97 13.73 8.94
CA THR A 155 -10.39 12.71 7.96
C THR A 155 -11.59 13.13 7.12
N THR A 156 -12.38 14.11 7.59
CA THR A 156 -13.57 14.59 6.85
C THR A 156 -13.31 15.88 6.06
N LEU A 157 -12.16 16.54 6.24
CA LEU A 157 -11.75 17.73 5.47
C LEU A 157 -11.50 17.36 4.00
#